data_AF-A0A9W7NH25-F1
#
_entry.id   AF-A0A9W7NH25-F1
#
_cell.length_a   1.000
_cell.length_b   1.000
_cell.length_c   1.000
_cell.angle_alpha   90.00
_cell.angle_beta   90.00
_cell.angle_gamma   90.00
#
_symmetry.space_group_name_H-M   'P 1'
#
loop_
_entity.id
_entity.type
_entity.pdbx_description
1 polymer ?
#
loop_
_entity_poly.entity_id
_entity_poly.type
_entity_poly.pdbx_seq_one_letter_code
_entity_poly.pdbx_strand_id
1 'polypeptide(L)'
;MPNLNFNAAQPFGSNACGAYALTAALRAIPSVANVAYPITLYHSTPRTRILTPSITIDGTETDHILARKIYKITGDLEIIGTLANGMTVTYEDGPDLQNSPSSIAYVARQFGLTVTVNTIANAVQATAAALAGGQPASMSQQITSGLLGAFTDEVRRCMLSATVNAPGGNGTITGVDYADPQPNEVHLLCVVRNGAMHWLTRGANGFYDPGTGNLDNTWTITLGGAMTGGNYVFTGIWIVLS
;
A
#
# COMPACT_ATOMS: atom_id res chain seq x y z
N MET A 1 4.88 -16.83 6.20
CA MET A 1 4.80 -15.85 5.11
C MET A 1 5.18 -16.57 3.84
N PRO A 2 4.41 -16.42 2.74
CA PRO A 2 4.81 -16.95 1.44
C PRO A 2 6.07 -16.26 0.91
N ASN A 3 6.85 -16.96 0.07
CA ASN A 3 7.96 -16.33 -0.66
C ASN A 3 7.43 -15.47 -1.79
N LEU A 4 8.03 -14.29 -1.97
CA LEU A 4 7.76 -13.45 -3.12
C LEU A 4 8.50 -14.00 -4.34
N ASN A 5 7.77 -14.18 -5.44
CA ASN A 5 8.32 -14.61 -6.73
C ASN A 5 7.89 -13.61 -7.81
N PHE A 6 8.37 -12.38 -7.67
CA PHE A 6 8.05 -11.26 -8.56
C PHE A 6 9.28 -10.33 -8.62
N ASN A 7 9.70 -9.95 -9.82
CA ASN A 7 10.93 -9.18 -10.05
C ASN A 7 10.76 -8.06 -11.10
N ALA A 8 9.51 -7.65 -11.32
CA ALA A 8 9.14 -6.73 -12.38
C ALA A 8 9.14 -5.28 -11.88
N ALA A 9 10.16 -4.49 -12.22
CA ALA A 9 10.17 -3.06 -11.86
C ALA A 9 9.01 -2.29 -12.50
N GLN A 10 8.50 -1.29 -11.78
CA GLN A 10 7.54 -0.34 -12.35
C GLN A 10 8.20 0.53 -13.44
N PRO A 11 7.42 1.13 -14.36
CA PRO A 11 7.95 2.11 -15.31
C PRO A 11 8.64 3.28 -14.58
N PHE A 12 9.79 3.70 -15.09
CA PHE A 12 10.56 4.80 -14.50
C PHE A 12 9.72 6.08 -14.41
N GLY A 13 9.74 6.73 -13.25
CA GLY A 13 8.99 7.96 -12.99
C GLY A 13 7.47 7.79 -12.83
N SER A 14 6.94 6.56 -12.88
CA SER A 14 5.51 6.32 -12.65
C SER A 14 5.14 6.29 -11.15
N ASN A 15 3.84 6.46 -10.86
CA ASN A 15 3.27 6.33 -9.52
C ASN A 15 2.68 4.93 -9.25
N ALA A 16 3.11 3.90 -10.01
CA ALA A 16 2.50 2.58 -10.01
C ALA A 16 2.96 1.62 -8.89
N CYS A 17 3.70 2.12 -7.89
CA CYS A 17 4.40 1.29 -6.92
C CYS A 17 3.47 0.37 -6.13
N GLY A 18 2.31 0.87 -5.68
CA GLY A 18 1.31 0.09 -4.97
C GLY A 18 0.68 -1.00 -5.84
N ALA A 19 0.48 -0.75 -7.14
CA ALA A 19 -0.04 -1.76 -8.06
C ALA A 19 0.95 -2.91 -8.28
N TYR A 20 2.23 -2.58 -8.43
CA TYR A 20 3.31 -3.57 -8.56
C TYR A 20 3.55 -4.32 -7.25
N ALA A 21 3.54 -3.62 -6.11
CA ALA A 21 3.61 -4.23 -4.78
C ALA A 21 2.44 -5.20 -4.55
N LEU A 22 1.21 -4.79 -4.86
CA LEU A 22 0.04 -5.66 -4.77
C LEU A 22 0.17 -6.87 -5.68
N THR A 23 0.65 -6.69 -6.92
CA THR A 23 0.85 -7.81 -7.84
C THR A 23 1.85 -8.82 -7.27
N ALA A 24 2.97 -8.37 -6.71
CA ALA A 24 3.93 -9.24 -6.04
C ALA A 24 3.29 -10.04 -4.90
N ALA A 25 2.39 -9.43 -4.13
CA ALA A 25 1.67 -10.11 -3.06
C ALA A 25 0.66 -11.13 -3.59
N LEU A 26 -0.14 -10.77 -4.60
CA LEU A 26 -1.11 -11.66 -5.24
C LEU A 26 -0.43 -12.90 -5.84
N ARG A 27 0.78 -12.75 -6.40
CA ARG A 27 1.58 -13.86 -6.94
C ARG A 27 2.16 -14.77 -5.86
N ALA A 28 2.40 -14.23 -4.67
CA ALA A 28 2.97 -14.99 -3.56
C ALA A 28 1.92 -15.82 -2.81
N ILE A 29 0.65 -15.38 -2.79
CA ILE A 29 -0.41 -16.02 -2.01
C ILE A 29 -1.07 -17.17 -2.81
N PRO A 30 -0.95 -18.43 -2.37
CA PRO A 30 -1.47 -19.59 -3.13
C PRO A 30 -2.99 -19.61 -3.31
N SER A 31 -3.76 -19.03 -2.37
CA SER A 31 -5.23 -19.01 -2.44
C SER A 31 -5.75 -18.17 -3.61
N VAL A 32 -4.95 -17.25 -4.15
CA VAL A 32 -5.27 -16.48 -5.36
C VAL A 32 -5.39 -17.40 -6.59
N ALA A 33 -4.72 -18.55 -6.60
CA ALA A 33 -4.82 -19.52 -7.69
C ALA A 33 -6.21 -20.15 -7.82
N ASN A 34 -7.04 -20.11 -6.76
CA ASN A 34 -8.40 -20.64 -6.76
C ASN A 34 -9.46 -19.60 -7.14
N VAL A 35 -9.04 -18.40 -7.55
CA VAL A 35 -9.97 -17.34 -7.96
C VAL A 35 -10.62 -17.69 -9.30
N ALA A 36 -11.94 -17.49 -9.37
CA ALA A 36 -12.69 -17.62 -10.61
C ALA A 36 -12.47 -16.39 -11.49
N TYR A 37 -11.96 -16.60 -12.69
CA TYR A 37 -11.82 -15.57 -13.73
C TYR A 37 -12.95 -15.66 -14.76
N PRO A 38 -13.34 -14.55 -15.41
CA PRO A 38 -12.75 -13.21 -15.30
C PRO A 38 -13.22 -12.43 -14.07
N ILE A 39 -12.34 -11.59 -13.52
CA ILE A 39 -12.66 -10.59 -12.50
C ILE A 39 -12.84 -9.24 -13.20
N THR A 40 -13.98 -8.59 -12.99
CA THR A 40 -14.22 -7.23 -13.49
C THR A 40 -14.05 -6.23 -12.36
N LEU A 41 -13.02 -5.39 -12.48
CA LEU A 41 -12.74 -4.31 -11.55
C LEU A 41 -13.37 -3.00 -12.02
N TYR A 42 -13.84 -2.22 -11.06
CA TYR A 42 -14.40 -0.90 -11.32
C TYR A 42 -13.59 0.17 -10.59
N HIS A 43 -13.40 1.29 -11.26
CA HIS A 43 -12.80 2.48 -10.67
C HIS A 43 -13.87 3.57 -10.60
N SER A 44 -14.21 3.96 -9.37
CA SER A 44 -15.21 4.96 -9.03
C SER A 44 -14.63 5.82 -7.93
N THR A 45 -14.43 7.11 -8.21
CA THR A 45 -14.15 8.05 -7.13
C THR A 45 -15.43 8.73 -6.65
N PRO A 46 -15.47 9.18 -5.37
CA PRO A 46 -16.61 9.92 -4.82
C PRO A 46 -16.91 11.24 -5.55
N ARG A 47 -15.92 11.81 -6.27
CA ARG A 47 -15.99 13.17 -6.83
C ARG A 47 -16.95 13.26 -8.01
N THR A 48 -16.92 12.29 -8.93
CA THR A 48 -17.81 12.30 -10.10
C THR A 48 -18.92 11.26 -9.99
N ARG A 49 -18.75 10.21 -9.17
CA ARG A 49 -19.61 9.00 -9.15
C ARG A 49 -19.78 8.35 -10.53
N ILE A 50 -18.91 8.67 -11.49
CA ILE A 50 -18.91 8.08 -12.82
C ILE A 50 -18.06 6.82 -12.74
N LEU A 51 -18.67 5.68 -13.06
CA LEU A 51 -17.91 4.45 -13.28
C LEU A 51 -17.05 4.66 -14.53
N THR A 52 -15.74 4.76 -14.33
CA THR A 52 -14.80 4.66 -15.43
C THR A 52 -14.90 3.27 -16.10
N PRO A 53 -14.44 3.11 -17.36
CA PRO A 53 -14.51 1.82 -18.03
C PRO A 53 -13.91 0.71 -17.17
N SER A 54 -14.66 -0.38 -17.01
CA SER A 54 -14.24 -1.50 -16.20
C SER A 54 -12.97 -2.14 -16.73
N ILE A 55 -12.13 -2.64 -15.82
CA ILE A 55 -10.92 -3.38 -16.16
C ILE A 55 -11.16 -4.85 -15.88
N THR A 56 -11.12 -5.66 -16.93
CA THR A 56 -11.23 -7.12 -16.81
C THR A 56 -9.85 -7.74 -16.61
N ILE A 57 -9.72 -8.58 -15.60
CA ILE A 57 -8.58 -9.46 -15.36
C ILE A 57 -9.03 -10.88 -15.70
N ASP A 58 -8.30 -11.53 -16.61
CA ASP A 58 -8.67 -12.81 -17.23
C ASP A 58 -7.91 -13.99 -16.60
N GLY A 59 -6.94 -13.73 -15.71
CA GLY A 59 -6.13 -14.74 -15.03
C GLY A 59 -4.91 -15.20 -15.83
N THR A 60 -4.79 -14.73 -17.08
CA THR A 60 -3.68 -15.08 -18.00
C THR A 60 -2.61 -14.00 -18.09
N GLU A 61 -2.81 -12.88 -17.40
CA GLU A 61 -1.88 -11.76 -17.43
C GLU A 61 -0.51 -12.17 -16.93
N THR A 62 0.54 -11.72 -17.62
CA THR A 62 1.89 -11.71 -17.06
C THR A 62 2.01 -10.63 -16.00
N ASP A 63 3.07 -10.69 -15.20
CA ASP A 63 3.33 -9.80 -14.07
C ASP A 63 3.15 -8.30 -14.36
N HIS A 64 3.83 -7.76 -15.38
CA HIS A 64 3.67 -6.36 -15.76
C HIS A 64 2.28 -6.04 -16.30
N ILE A 65 1.62 -6.98 -16.99
CA ILE A 65 0.28 -6.76 -17.53
C ILE A 65 -0.72 -6.67 -16.38
N LEU A 66 -0.64 -7.58 -15.41
CA LEU A 66 -1.48 -7.58 -14.23
C LEU A 66 -1.29 -6.30 -13.42
N ALA A 67 -0.04 -5.92 -13.14
CA ALA A 67 0.28 -4.69 -12.41
C ALA A 67 -0.27 -3.44 -13.12
N ARG A 68 -0.16 -3.36 -14.45
CA ARG A 68 -0.73 -2.23 -15.21
C ARG A 68 -2.27 -2.22 -15.20
N LYS A 69 -2.92 -3.39 -15.23
CA LYS A 69 -4.38 -3.47 -15.08
C LYS A 69 -4.83 -3.04 -13.68
N ILE A 70 -4.13 -3.50 -12.64
CA ILE A 70 -4.37 -3.09 -11.24
C ILE A 70 -4.15 -1.59 -11.08
N TYR A 71 -3.08 -1.04 -11.66
CA TYR A 71 -2.78 0.40 -11.58
C TYR A 71 -3.90 1.26 -12.16
N LYS A 72 -4.65 0.73 -13.14
CA LYS A 72 -5.81 1.45 -13.67
C LYS A 72 -6.93 1.69 -12.66
N ILE A 73 -6.93 0.91 -11.58
CA ILE A 73 -7.88 1.01 -10.47
C ILE A 73 -7.24 1.71 -9.29
N THR A 74 -5.96 1.43 -9.03
CA THR A 74 -5.32 1.91 -7.80
C THR A 74 -4.67 3.27 -7.95
N GLY A 75 -4.37 3.77 -9.15
CA GLY A 75 -3.67 5.04 -9.35
C GLY A 75 -4.55 6.27 -9.20
N ASP A 76 -5.30 6.37 -8.09
CA ASP A 76 -6.41 7.32 -7.88
C ASP A 76 -6.15 8.41 -6.83
N LEU A 77 -4.96 8.42 -6.22
CA LEU A 77 -4.62 9.30 -5.10
C LEU A 77 -3.70 10.44 -5.52
N GLU A 78 -4.24 11.64 -5.61
CA GLU A 78 -3.45 12.85 -5.81
C GLU A 78 -2.95 13.37 -4.45
N ILE A 79 -1.65 13.65 -4.39
CA ILE A 79 -0.99 14.24 -3.22
C ILE A 79 -0.31 15.53 -3.69
N ILE A 80 -0.86 16.68 -3.31
CA ILE A 80 -0.33 18.01 -3.65
C ILE A 80 0.30 18.66 -2.41
N GLY A 81 1.42 19.34 -2.64
CA GLY A 81 2.06 20.20 -1.65
C GLY A 81 3.22 19.52 -0.93
N THR A 82 3.73 20.19 0.09
CA THR A 82 4.79 19.68 0.97
C THR A 82 4.29 19.68 2.41
N LEU A 83 4.90 18.83 3.22
CA LEU A 83 4.63 18.66 4.66
C LEU A 83 4.64 19.97 5.47
N ALA A 84 5.42 20.96 5.03
CA ALA A 84 5.53 22.25 5.69
C ALA A 84 4.38 23.21 5.33
N ASN A 85 3.71 23.00 4.18
CA ASN A 85 2.77 23.94 3.58
C ASN A 85 1.43 23.27 3.21
N GLY A 86 0.90 22.40 4.08
CA GLY A 86 -0.43 21.81 3.91
C GLY A 86 -0.49 20.80 2.78
N MET A 87 -0.17 19.54 3.08
CA MET A 87 -0.40 18.43 2.16
C MET A 87 -1.92 18.31 1.91
N THR A 88 -2.32 18.39 0.64
CA THR A 88 -3.69 18.09 0.21
C THR A 88 -3.72 16.70 -0.41
N VAL A 89 -4.68 15.90 0.03
CA VAL A 89 -4.93 14.58 -0.53
C VAL A 89 -6.29 14.61 -1.21
N THR A 90 -6.34 14.28 -2.48
CA THR A 90 -7.56 14.24 -3.29
C THR A 90 -7.66 12.90 -4.01
N TYR A 91 -8.90 12.46 -4.24
CA TYR A 91 -9.16 11.28 -5.06
C TYR A 91 -9.71 11.73 -6.40
N GLU A 92 -9.08 11.28 -7.47
CA GLU A 92 -9.39 11.72 -8.82
C GLU A 92 -9.67 10.55 -9.76
N ASP A 93 -10.51 10.79 -10.76
CA ASP A 93 -10.76 9.83 -11.81
C ASP A 93 -9.63 9.85 -12.83
N GLY A 94 -8.68 8.93 -12.70
CA GLY A 94 -7.71 8.72 -13.75
C GLY A 94 -6.61 7.79 -13.28
N PRO A 95 -6.21 6.80 -14.07
CA PRO A 95 -5.04 6.02 -13.73
C PRO A 95 -3.83 6.85 -14.09
N ASP A 96 -3.08 7.35 -13.11
CA ASP A 96 -1.69 7.83 -13.21
C ASP A 96 -1.21 8.54 -11.92
N LEU A 97 -2.02 8.50 -10.86
CA LEU A 97 -1.70 9.08 -9.56
C LEU A 97 -1.15 8.01 -8.60
N GLN A 98 -0.89 8.42 -7.36
CA GLN A 98 -0.40 7.52 -6.33
C GLN A 98 -1.42 6.43 -6.00
N ASN A 99 -0.95 5.35 -5.38
CA ASN A 99 -1.81 4.25 -5.00
C ASN A 99 -2.42 4.42 -3.61
N SER A 100 -3.75 4.58 -3.54
CA SER A 100 -4.46 4.68 -2.27
C SER A 100 -4.55 3.34 -1.54
N PRO A 101 -4.42 3.31 -0.20
CA PRO A 101 -4.73 2.14 0.59
C PRO A 101 -6.10 1.51 0.28
N SER A 102 -7.14 2.33 0.08
CA SER A 102 -8.50 1.84 -0.16
C SER A 102 -8.67 1.16 -1.51
N SER A 103 -8.05 1.69 -2.57
CA SER A 103 -8.09 1.04 -3.89
C SER A 103 -7.28 -0.25 -3.90
N ILE A 104 -6.12 -0.29 -3.23
CA ILE A 104 -5.33 -1.51 -3.04
C ILE A 104 -6.15 -2.57 -2.30
N ALA A 105 -6.82 -2.17 -1.21
CA ALA A 105 -7.70 -3.05 -0.44
C ALA A 105 -8.87 -3.57 -1.28
N TYR A 106 -9.51 -2.70 -2.06
CA TYR A 106 -10.59 -3.09 -2.98
C TYR A 106 -10.12 -4.15 -3.97
N VAL A 107 -9.01 -3.92 -4.67
CA VAL A 107 -8.49 -4.89 -5.65
C VAL A 107 -8.17 -6.20 -4.96
N ALA A 108 -7.41 -6.20 -3.86
CA ALA A 108 -7.08 -7.42 -3.12
C ALA A 108 -8.33 -8.22 -2.70
N ARG A 109 -9.38 -7.52 -2.27
CA ARG A 109 -10.66 -8.14 -1.92
C ARG A 109 -11.36 -8.80 -3.12
N GLN A 110 -11.25 -8.23 -4.32
CA GLN A 110 -11.80 -8.84 -5.54
C GLN A 110 -11.07 -10.13 -5.94
N PHE A 111 -9.80 -10.29 -5.53
CA PHE A 111 -9.06 -11.56 -5.63
C PHE A 111 -9.40 -12.54 -4.48
N GLY A 112 -10.46 -12.29 -3.72
CA GLY A 112 -10.94 -13.19 -2.67
C GLY A 112 -10.14 -13.15 -1.37
N LEU A 113 -9.14 -12.28 -1.26
CA LEU A 113 -8.31 -12.17 -0.06
C LEU A 113 -9.08 -11.52 1.10
N THR A 114 -8.65 -11.87 2.30
CA THR A 114 -8.96 -11.09 3.51
C THR A 114 -7.94 -9.96 3.61
N VAL A 115 -8.44 -8.75 3.86
CA VAL A 115 -7.63 -7.54 3.87
C VAL A 115 -7.77 -6.85 5.22
N THR A 116 -6.64 -6.51 5.84
CA THR A 116 -6.58 -5.66 7.02
C THR A 116 -5.65 -4.48 6.78
N VAL A 117 -6.14 -3.26 6.95
CA VAL A 117 -5.34 -2.04 6.90
C VAL A 117 -5.00 -1.64 8.34
N ASN A 118 -3.72 -1.52 8.64
CA ASN A 118 -3.21 -1.20 9.97
C ASN A 118 -2.48 0.13 9.98
N THR A 119 -2.51 0.76 11.14
CA THR A 119 -1.70 1.95 11.45
C THR A 119 -1.00 1.79 12.79
N ILE A 120 0.23 2.31 12.91
CA ILE A 120 0.88 2.45 14.22
C ILE A 120 0.43 3.74 14.89
N ALA A 121 -0.05 3.61 16.12
CA ALA A 121 -0.30 4.74 17.00
C ALA A 121 0.99 5.53 17.24
N ASN A 122 1.01 6.84 17.02
CA ASN A 122 2.16 7.67 17.36
C ASN A 122 3.51 7.16 16.79
N ALA A 123 3.57 6.77 15.51
CA ALA A 123 4.80 6.34 14.82
C ALA A 123 6.01 7.32 14.92
N VAL A 124 5.83 8.50 15.54
CA VAL A 124 6.81 9.54 15.91
C VAL A 124 8.13 8.98 16.47
N GLN A 125 8.08 7.95 17.32
CA GLN A 125 9.27 7.56 18.10
C GLN A 125 10.23 6.60 17.36
N ALA A 126 9.77 5.97 16.28
CA ALA A 126 10.56 4.98 15.54
C ALA A 126 11.52 5.61 14.54
N THR A 127 11.17 6.75 13.96
CA THR A 127 11.86 7.33 12.81
C THR A 127 12.98 8.30 13.20
N ALA A 128 12.91 8.93 14.38
CA ALA A 128 13.96 9.82 14.87
C ALA A 128 15.28 9.09 15.23
N ALA A 129 15.21 7.80 15.60
CA ALA A 129 16.37 7.01 15.97
C ALA A 129 17.05 6.30 14.76
N ALA A 130 16.35 6.15 13.62
CA ALA A 130 16.82 5.33 12.50
C ALA A 130 17.56 6.12 11.40
N LEU A 131 17.50 7.46 11.39
CA LEU A 131 18.00 8.27 10.29
C LEU A 131 19.26 9.04 10.69
N ALA A 132 20.43 8.43 10.40
CA ALA A 132 21.70 9.15 10.24
C ALA A 132 21.72 10.12 9.03
N GLY A 133 20.58 10.35 8.37
CA GLY A 133 20.44 11.09 7.10
C GLY A 133 19.50 12.31 7.14
N GLY A 134 19.05 12.76 8.32
CA GLY A 134 18.37 14.05 8.48
C GLY A 134 16.95 14.17 7.88
N GLN A 135 16.29 13.07 7.51
CA GLN A 135 14.88 13.10 7.14
C GLN A 135 14.02 13.15 8.42
N PRO A 136 13.14 14.14 8.62
CA PRO A 136 12.47 14.30 9.90
C PRO A 136 11.36 13.25 10.06
N ALA A 137 11.30 12.65 11.24
CA ALA A 137 10.23 11.75 11.73
C ALA A 137 8.80 12.29 11.51
N SER A 138 8.65 13.59 11.25
CA SER A 138 7.39 14.25 10.92
C SER A 138 6.78 13.84 9.58
N MET A 139 7.58 13.40 8.59
CA MET A 139 7.12 13.09 7.23
C MET A 139 6.27 11.82 7.17
N SER A 140 6.76 10.72 7.75
CA SER A 140 6.04 9.44 7.85
C SER A 140 4.69 9.57 8.55
N GLN A 141 4.66 10.34 9.63
CA GLN A 141 3.47 10.51 10.44
C GLN A 141 2.45 11.45 9.80
N GLN A 142 2.88 12.46 9.05
CA GLN A 142 1.94 13.32 8.33
C GLN A 142 1.28 12.61 7.16
N ILE A 143 1.94 11.63 6.53
CA ILE A 143 1.27 10.77 5.55
C ILE A 143 0.24 9.88 6.27
N THR A 144 0.59 9.25 7.38
CA THR A 144 -0.35 8.44 8.17
C THR A 144 -1.52 9.27 8.69
N SER A 145 -1.24 10.41 9.30
CA SER A 145 -2.24 11.36 9.79
C SER A 145 -3.02 12.02 8.67
N GLY A 146 -2.41 12.30 7.52
CA GLY A 146 -3.08 12.92 6.38
C GLY A 146 -4.03 11.96 5.66
N LEU A 147 -3.55 10.74 5.35
CA LEU A 147 -4.34 9.71 4.69
C LEU A 147 -5.43 9.15 5.60
N LEU A 148 -5.13 8.82 6.86
CA LEU A 148 -6.04 8.06 7.72
C LEU A 148 -6.54 8.84 8.95
N GLY A 149 -5.88 9.93 9.36
CA GLY A 149 -6.28 10.74 10.53
C GLY A 149 -7.11 11.99 10.22
N ALA A 150 -6.86 12.65 9.09
CA ALA A 150 -7.49 13.91 8.68
C ALA A 150 -8.59 13.69 7.63
N PHE A 151 -8.45 12.67 6.79
CA PHE A 151 -9.46 12.28 5.81
C PHE A 151 -10.28 11.10 6.31
N THR A 152 -11.44 11.40 6.91
CA THR A 152 -12.45 10.37 7.22
C THR A 152 -12.90 9.57 6.00
N ASP A 153 -12.67 10.09 4.79
CA ASP A 153 -13.01 9.41 3.54
C ASP A 153 -12.14 8.17 3.30
N GLU A 154 -10.84 8.18 3.60
CA GLU A 154 -10.00 7.03 3.25
C GLU A 154 -10.24 5.83 4.17
N VAL A 155 -10.36 6.08 5.48
CA VAL A 155 -10.75 5.04 6.44
C VAL A 155 -12.10 4.46 6.04
N ARG A 156 -13.09 5.29 5.73
CA ARG A 156 -14.43 4.83 5.30
C ARG A 156 -14.37 4.03 4.00
N ARG A 157 -13.54 4.46 3.03
CA ARG A 157 -13.34 3.73 1.77
C ARG A 157 -12.67 2.39 1.98
N CYS A 158 -11.62 2.34 2.81
CA CYS A 158 -10.97 1.09 3.18
C CYS A 158 -11.97 0.11 3.82
N MET A 159 -12.85 0.61 4.70
CA MET A 159 -13.87 -0.21 5.38
C MET A 159 -14.86 -0.91 4.44
N LEU A 160 -14.97 -0.49 3.17
CA LEU A 160 -15.78 -1.19 2.17
C LEU A 160 -15.16 -2.53 1.75
N SER A 161 -13.85 -2.70 1.92
CA SER A 161 -13.09 -3.86 1.41
C SER A 161 -12.11 -4.46 2.42
N ALA A 162 -11.94 -3.87 3.60
CA ALA A 162 -10.98 -4.29 4.61
C ALA A 162 -11.45 -4.04 6.04
N THR A 163 -10.89 -4.80 6.99
CA THR A 163 -10.84 -4.39 8.39
C THR A 163 -9.83 -3.26 8.53
N VAL A 164 -10.14 -2.23 9.32
CA VAL A 164 -9.26 -1.06 9.48
C VAL A 164 -8.93 -0.83 10.96
N ASN A 165 -7.68 -1.10 11.33
CA ASN A 165 -7.10 -0.87 12.66
C ASN A 165 -6.48 0.53 12.73
N ALA A 166 -7.35 1.55 12.70
CA ALA A 166 -7.00 2.97 12.79
C ALA A 166 -8.15 3.77 13.42
N PRO A 167 -7.89 4.97 13.96
CA PRO A 167 -8.95 5.86 14.44
C PRO A 167 -10.05 6.05 13.39
N GLY A 168 -11.32 5.86 13.78
CA GLY A 168 -12.48 5.94 12.86
C GLY A 168 -12.76 4.67 12.05
N GLY A 169 -11.95 3.61 12.19
CA GLY A 169 -12.16 2.30 11.57
C GLY A 169 -12.91 1.30 12.45
N ASN A 170 -12.97 0.04 12.00
CA ASN A 170 -13.66 -1.07 12.71
C ASN A 170 -12.76 -1.82 13.72
N GLY A 171 -11.49 -1.44 13.85
CA GLY A 171 -10.46 -2.31 14.39
C GLY A 171 -9.82 -1.88 15.71
N THR A 172 -9.53 -0.58 15.90
CA THR A 172 -8.88 -0.04 17.10
C THR A 172 -9.00 1.49 17.17
N ILE A 173 -9.11 2.06 18.38
CA ILE A 173 -9.24 3.53 18.56
C ILE A 173 -7.92 4.28 18.28
N THR A 174 -6.76 3.64 18.49
CA THR A 174 -5.44 4.30 18.45
C THR A 174 -4.49 3.77 17.37
N GLY A 175 -4.74 2.58 16.81
CA GLY A 175 -3.79 1.82 15.98
C GLY A 175 -3.24 0.59 16.70
N VAL A 176 -2.31 -0.13 16.06
CA VAL A 176 -1.67 -1.36 16.56
C VAL A 176 -0.16 -1.34 16.30
N ASP A 177 0.62 -2.08 17.10
CA ASP A 177 2.05 -2.25 16.85
C ASP A 177 2.30 -3.05 15.57
N TYR A 178 3.43 -2.80 14.92
CA TYR A 178 3.83 -3.58 13.76
C TYR A 178 4.13 -5.02 14.16
N ALA A 179 3.63 -5.97 13.38
CA ALA A 179 3.96 -7.38 13.48
C ALA A 179 4.47 -7.90 12.13
N ASP A 180 5.36 -8.89 12.19
CA ASP A 180 5.83 -9.61 11.01
C ASP A 180 4.70 -10.45 10.38
N PRO A 181 4.70 -10.64 9.04
CA PRO A 181 3.65 -11.43 8.39
C PRO A 181 3.67 -12.90 8.84
N GLN A 182 2.49 -13.42 9.19
CA GLN A 182 2.27 -14.80 9.62
C GLN A 182 2.48 -15.82 8.48
N PRO A 183 2.47 -17.15 8.74
CA PRO A 183 2.67 -18.21 7.74
C PRO A 183 1.98 -18.01 6.38
N ASN A 184 0.76 -17.47 6.36
CA ASN A 184 -0.02 -17.27 5.14
C ASN A 184 -0.24 -15.80 4.77
N GLU A 185 0.50 -14.88 5.38
CA GLU A 185 0.33 -13.46 5.15
C GLU A 185 1.47 -12.87 4.30
N VAL A 186 1.09 -11.87 3.51
CA VAL A 186 2.01 -10.93 2.87
C VAL A 186 1.62 -9.52 3.29
N HIS A 187 2.60 -8.68 3.59
CA HIS A 187 2.36 -7.28 3.94
C HIS A 187 2.70 -6.35 2.78
N LEU A 188 1.84 -5.36 2.51
CA LEU A 188 2.22 -4.19 1.72
C LEU A 188 2.51 -3.05 2.69
N LEU A 189 3.67 -2.42 2.56
CA LEU A 189 4.13 -1.38 3.46
C LEU A 189 4.19 -0.04 2.74
N CYS A 190 3.54 0.97 3.30
CA CYS A 190 3.67 2.33 2.82
C CYS A 190 4.94 2.94 3.43
N VAL A 191 5.82 3.41 2.58
CA VAL A 191 7.09 4.03 2.97
C VAL A 191 7.24 5.37 2.27
N VAL A 192 8.19 6.17 2.73
CA VAL A 192 8.58 7.44 2.12
C VAL A 192 10.02 7.38 1.69
N ARG A 193 10.29 7.91 0.50
CA ARG A 193 11.64 8.18 0.01
C ARG A 193 11.66 9.53 -0.66
N ASN A 194 12.58 10.40 -0.22
CA ASN A 194 12.76 11.75 -0.77
C ASN A 194 11.45 12.57 -0.81
N GLY A 195 10.57 12.42 0.18
CA GLY A 195 9.28 13.13 0.23
C GLY A 195 8.15 12.52 -0.59
N ALA A 196 8.38 11.44 -1.34
CA ALA A 196 7.35 10.76 -2.12
C ALA A 196 6.91 9.45 -1.44
N MET A 197 5.61 9.19 -1.47
CA MET A 197 5.03 7.92 -1.04
C MET A 197 5.48 6.80 -1.97
N HIS A 198 5.78 5.64 -1.39
CA HIS A 198 6.14 4.42 -2.11
C HIS A 198 5.56 3.20 -1.39
N TRP A 199 5.39 2.10 -2.11
CA TRP A 199 4.88 0.85 -1.55
C TRP A 199 5.89 -0.27 -1.73
N LEU A 200 6.08 -1.06 -0.68
CA LEU A 200 6.91 -2.26 -0.67
C LEU A 200 6.04 -3.49 -0.40
N THR A 201 6.50 -4.66 -0.80
CA THR A 201 5.85 -5.93 -0.42
C THR A 201 6.79 -6.76 0.43
N ARG A 202 6.34 -7.30 1.55
CA ARG A 202 7.13 -8.17 2.42
C ARG A 202 6.57 -9.58 2.47
N GLY A 203 7.42 -10.56 2.13
CA GLY A 203 7.17 -11.99 2.29
C GLY A 203 8.30 -12.68 3.05
N ALA A 204 8.36 -14.01 2.98
CA ALA A 204 9.36 -14.83 3.69
C ALA A 204 10.81 -14.52 3.33
N ASN A 205 11.05 -14.16 2.07
CA ASN A 205 12.38 -13.94 1.50
C ASN A 205 12.79 -12.47 1.47
N GLY A 206 12.09 -11.58 2.19
CA GLY A 206 12.44 -10.18 2.34
C GLY A 206 11.41 -9.21 1.76
N PHE A 207 11.91 -8.05 1.32
CA PHE A 207 11.13 -6.91 0.85
C PHE A 207 11.35 -6.73 -0.65
N TYR A 208 10.26 -6.79 -1.41
CA TYR A 208 10.22 -6.42 -2.80
C TYR A 208 10.04 -4.91 -2.94
N ASP A 209 10.92 -4.29 -3.74
CA ASP A 209 10.87 -2.87 -4.08
C ASP A 209 10.44 -2.67 -5.55
N PRO A 210 9.20 -2.22 -5.81
CA PRO A 210 8.72 -1.89 -7.17
C PRO A 210 9.60 -0.91 -7.95
N GLY A 211 10.30 -0.01 -7.27
CA GLY A 211 11.15 1.00 -7.91
C GLY A 211 12.39 0.40 -8.56
N THR A 212 12.84 -0.76 -8.09
CA THR A 212 14.02 -1.46 -8.63
C THR A 212 13.70 -2.83 -9.22
N GLY A 213 12.56 -3.42 -8.85
CA GLY A 213 12.22 -4.81 -9.19
C GLY A 213 12.97 -5.85 -8.33
N ASN A 214 13.72 -5.41 -7.31
CA ASN A 214 14.59 -6.30 -6.53
C ASN A 214 13.94 -6.74 -5.21
N LEU A 215 14.37 -7.90 -4.75
CA LEU A 215 14.12 -8.40 -3.40
C LEU A 215 15.33 -8.11 -2.52
N ASP A 216 15.09 -7.48 -1.38
CA ASP A 216 16.09 -7.14 -0.37
C ASP A 216 15.69 -7.70 1.00
N ASN A 217 16.55 -8.52 1.59
CA ASN A 217 16.32 -9.13 2.91
C ASN A 217 17.13 -8.45 4.03
N THR A 218 17.81 -7.34 3.73
CA THR A 218 18.62 -6.60 4.72
C THR A 218 17.78 -5.64 5.56
N TRP A 219 16.51 -5.41 5.19
CA TRP A 219 15.65 -4.48 5.90
C TRP A 219 14.96 -5.13 7.10
N THR A 220 14.80 -4.38 8.17
CA THR A 220 14.05 -4.81 9.37
C THR A 220 13.13 -3.70 9.86
N ILE A 221 12.03 -4.07 10.50
CA ILE A 221 11.06 -3.13 11.08
C ILE A 221 10.79 -3.53 12.53
N THR A 222 10.97 -2.60 13.45
CA THR A 222 10.65 -2.80 14.88
C THR A 222 9.15 -2.68 15.14
N LEU A 223 8.68 -3.11 16.31
CA LEU A 223 7.27 -2.99 16.72
C LEU A 223 6.73 -1.56 16.60
N GLY A 224 7.56 -0.55 16.93
CA GLY A 224 7.20 0.86 16.83
C GLY A 224 7.27 1.43 15.40
N GLY A 225 7.68 0.64 14.42
CA GLY A 225 7.77 1.03 13.01
C GLY A 225 9.14 1.56 12.56
N ALA A 226 10.20 1.40 13.36
CA ALA A 226 11.52 1.86 12.98
C ALA A 226 12.08 0.92 11.92
N MET A 227 12.25 1.42 10.69
CA MET A 227 12.80 0.67 9.58
C MET A 227 14.31 0.93 9.47
N THR A 228 15.10 -0.12 9.31
CA THR A 228 16.56 -0.03 9.11
C THR A 228 16.99 -0.85 7.89
N GLY A 229 18.20 -0.57 7.36
CA GLY A 229 18.79 -1.32 6.25
C GLY A 229 18.51 -0.74 4.84
N GLY A 230 17.63 0.26 4.72
CA GLY A 230 17.26 0.86 3.44
C GLY A 230 17.19 2.39 3.47
N ASN A 231 16.99 2.99 2.30
CA ASN A 231 16.79 4.45 2.14
C ASN A 231 15.31 4.87 2.25
N TYR A 232 14.52 4.04 2.92
CA TYR A 232 13.08 4.20 3.10
C TYR A 232 12.77 4.52 4.56
N VAL A 233 11.73 5.32 4.74
CA VAL A 233 11.16 5.59 6.05
C VAL A 233 9.76 4.98 6.09
N PHE A 234 9.50 4.03 6.97
CA PHE A 234 8.16 3.45 7.11
C PHE A 234 7.18 4.52 7.62
N THR A 235 5.99 4.60 7.01
CA THR A 235 4.96 5.58 7.44
C THR A 235 4.25 5.15 8.72
N GLY A 236 4.24 3.83 8.98
CA GLY A 236 3.38 3.22 9.97
C GLY A 236 2.07 2.68 9.39
N ILE A 237 1.83 2.80 8.08
CA ILE A 237 0.70 2.17 7.39
C ILE A 237 1.15 0.88 6.72
N TRP A 238 0.47 -0.22 7.00
CA TRP A 238 0.63 -1.46 6.23
C TRP A 238 -0.70 -2.17 6.01
N ILE A 239 -0.74 -2.97 4.95
CA ILE A 239 -1.89 -3.78 4.57
C ILE A 239 -1.48 -5.24 4.69
N VAL A 240 -2.24 -6.01 5.47
CA VAL A 240 -2.10 -7.46 5.62
C VAL A 240 -3.04 -8.13 4.64
N LEU A 241 -2.50 -9.06 3.85
CA LEU A 241 -3.23 -9.88 2.89
C LEU A 241 -3.10 -11.35 3.27
N SER A 242 -4.23 -12.06 3.38
CA SER A 242 -4.31 -13.49 3.75
C SER A 242 -5.43 -14.23 2.99
#